data_AF-A0A1E4RUM1-F1
#
_entry.id   AF-A0A1E4RUM1-F1
#
_cell.length_a   1.000
_cell.length_b   1.000
_cell.length_c   1.000
_cell.angle_alpha   90.00
_cell.angle_beta   90.00
_cell.angle_gamma   90.00
#
_symmetry.space_group_name_H-M   'P 1'
#
loop_
_entity.id
_entity.type
_entity.pdbx_description
1 polymer ?
#
loop_
_entity_poly.entity_id
_entity_poly.type
_entity_poly.pdbx_seq_one_letter_code
_entity_poly.pdbx_strand_id
1 'polypeptide(L)'
;MIPFEGLLPWGIILTFLTAGGSYVSVSRYLTNDNKRVRYNLDQFEKQLIERDFRLTGKFRAQSDEAVAPQAFKTNGIWKLEKTSWWKD
;
A
#
# COMPACT_ATOMS: atom_id res chain seq x y z
N MET A 1 19.15 -14.75 41.70
CA MET A 1 19.48 -14.80 40.25
C MET A 1 18.17 -15.01 39.50
N ILE A 2 17.93 -14.29 38.40
CA ILE A 2 16.71 -14.46 37.59
C ILE A 2 16.92 -15.71 36.70
N PRO A 3 15.95 -16.66 36.63
CA PRO A 3 16.07 -17.84 35.79
C PRO A 3 15.92 -17.46 34.30
N PHE A 4 17.02 -17.52 33.53
CA PHE A 4 17.02 -17.11 32.12
C PHE A 4 16.30 -18.14 31.23
N GLU A 5 16.26 -19.40 31.65
CA GLU A 5 15.59 -20.51 30.98
C GLU A 5 14.08 -20.23 30.82
N GLY A 6 13.48 -19.56 31.81
CA GLY A 6 12.09 -19.11 31.73
C GLY A 6 11.86 -17.95 30.75
N LEU A 7 12.91 -17.20 30.38
CA LEU A 7 12.85 -16.11 29.42
C LEU A 7 13.15 -16.55 27.99
N LEU A 8 13.78 -17.71 27.78
CA LEU A 8 14.09 -18.22 26.44
C LEU A 8 12.85 -18.33 25.54
N PRO A 9 11.70 -18.90 25.98
CA PRO A 9 10.51 -18.96 25.13
C PRO A 9 10.02 -17.57 24.72
N TRP A 10 10.02 -16.62 25.66
CA TRP A 10 9.62 -15.23 25.40
C TRP A 10 10.58 -14.52 24.44
N GLY A 11 11.89 -14.73 24.59
CA GLY A 11 12.90 -14.18 23.69
C GLY A 11 12.76 -14.71 22.27
N ILE A 12 12.47 -16.00 22.11
CA ILE A 12 12.22 -16.63 20.81
C ILE A 12 10.96 -16.02 20.16
N ILE A 13 9.86 -15.92 20.90
CA ILE A 13 8.61 -15.33 20.41
C ILE A 13 8.85 -13.87 19.97
N LEU A 14 9.50 -13.07 20.82
CA LEU A 14 9.82 -11.68 20.52
C LEU A 14 10.67 -11.56 19.25
N THR A 15 11.66 -12.43 19.10
CA THR A 15 12.55 -12.44 17.91
C THR A 15 11.76 -12.73 16.64
N PHE A 16 10.92 -13.75 16.63
CA PHE A 16 10.14 -14.09 15.43
C PHE A 16 9.07 -13.04 15.11
N LEU A 17 8.40 -12.48 16.13
CA LEU A 17 7.41 -11.42 15.92
C LEU A 17 8.05 -10.13 15.37
N THR A 18 9.20 -9.74 15.91
CA THR A 18 9.93 -8.55 15.44
C THR A 18 10.51 -8.75 14.05
N ALA A 19 11.09 -9.93 13.77
CA ALA A 19 11.58 -10.29 12.44
C ALA A 19 10.46 -10.34 11.40
N GLY A 20 9.31 -10.94 11.74
CA GLY A 20 8.15 -10.98 10.84
C GLY A 20 7.57 -9.59 10.58
N GLY A 21 7.43 -8.77 11.62
CA GLY A 21 6.92 -7.40 11.50
C GLY A 21 7.83 -6.50 10.65
N SER A 22 9.15 -6.57 10.86
CA SER A 22 10.11 -5.80 10.06
C SER A 22 10.12 -6.25 8.60
N TYR A 23 10.03 -7.56 8.35
CA TYR A 23 9.95 -8.12 7.00
C TYR A 23 8.73 -7.61 6.23
N VAL A 24 7.54 -7.63 6.84
CA VAL A 24 6.32 -7.08 6.23
C VAL A 24 6.42 -5.56 6.02
N SER A 25 7.02 -4.84 6.96
CA SER A 25 7.23 -3.39 6.81
C SER A 25 8.15 -3.04 5.64
N VAL A 26 9.29 -3.72 5.54
CA VAL A 26 10.29 -3.47 4.47
C VAL A 26 9.74 -3.87 3.11
N SER A 27 9.13 -5.06 3.00
CA SER A 27 8.53 -5.51 1.73
C SER A 27 7.48 -4.52 1.23
N ARG A 28 6.60 -4.01 2.10
CA ARG A 28 5.62 -2.99 1.71
C ARG A 28 6.27 -1.65 1.36
N TYR A 29 7.34 -1.25 2.03
CA TYR A 29 8.06 -0.02 1.70
C TYR A 29 8.66 -0.08 0.29
N LEU A 30 9.29 -1.21 -0.05
CA LEU A 30 9.91 -1.43 -1.35
C LEU A 30 8.87 -1.51 -2.47
N THR A 31 7.73 -2.18 -2.25
CA THR A 31 6.66 -2.26 -3.27
C THR A 31 5.91 -0.94 -3.48
N ASN A 32 5.98 -0.01 -2.52
CA ASN A 32 5.37 1.32 -2.63
C ASN A 32 6.38 2.39 -3.09
N ASP A 33 7.31 2.05 -3.99
CA ASP A 33 8.31 2.99 -4.53
C ASP A 33 9.13 3.71 -3.43
N ASN A 34 9.53 2.98 -2.38
CA ASN A 34 10.24 3.52 -1.22
C ASN A 34 9.44 4.60 -0.45
N LYS A 35 8.11 4.49 -0.46
CA LYS A 35 7.23 5.35 0.33
C LYS A 35 6.51 4.52 1.39
N ARG A 36 6.14 5.18 2.50
CA ARG A 36 5.34 4.55 3.54
C ARG A 36 3.94 4.22 3.02
N VAL A 37 3.38 3.13 3.52
CA VAL A 37 2.01 2.72 3.22
C VAL A 37 1.03 3.74 3.79
N ARG A 38 -0.03 4.03 3.05
CA ARG A 38 -1.16 4.83 3.57
C ARG A 38 -2.21 3.92 4.20
N TYR A 39 -2.76 4.36 5.31
CA TYR A 39 -3.80 3.67 6.07
C TYR A 39 -5.04 4.56 6.14
N ASN A 40 -6.20 3.94 6.38
CA ASN A 40 -7.47 4.65 6.55
C ASN A 40 -7.87 5.55 5.35
N LEU A 41 -7.67 5.03 4.14
CA LEU A 41 -7.95 5.76 2.90
C LEU A 41 -9.45 5.98 2.71
N ASP A 42 -9.86 7.23 2.60
CA ASP A 42 -11.23 7.60 2.28
C ASP A 42 -11.54 7.41 0.78
N GLN A 43 -12.78 7.71 0.35
CA GLN A 43 -13.17 7.57 -1.05
C GLN A 43 -12.45 8.58 -1.95
N PHE A 44 -12.22 9.80 -1.47
CA PHE A 44 -11.57 10.86 -2.21
C PHE A 44 -10.10 10.52 -2.49
N GLU A 45 -9.37 10.06 -1.48
CA GLU A 45 -7.99 9.61 -1.58
C GLU A 45 -7.84 8.43 -2.53
N LYS A 46 -8.80 7.48 -2.53
CA LYS A 46 -8.80 6.37 -3.49
C LYS A 46 -8.93 6.87 -4.93
N GLN A 47 -9.80 7.85 -5.17
CA GLN A 47 -9.95 8.47 -6.50
C GLN A 47 -8.69 9.25 -6.89
N LEU A 48 -8.05 9.96 -5.95
CA LEU A 48 -6.78 10.64 -6.20
C LEU A 48 -5.63 9.66 -6.52
N ILE A 49 -5.55 8.51 -5.84
CA ILE A 49 -4.57 7.46 -6.16
C ILE A 49 -4.76 6.96 -7.59
N GLU A 50 -6.00 6.72 -8.01
CA GLU A 50 -6.29 6.29 -9.38
C GLU A 50 -5.95 7.36 -10.41
N ARG A 51 -6.20 8.63 -10.10
CA ARG A 51 -5.75 9.77 -10.91
C ARG A 51 -4.23 9.81 -11.02
N ASP A 52 -3.50 9.69 -9.91
CA ASP A 52 -2.05 9.75 -9.89
C ASP A 52 -1.43 8.55 -10.64
N PHE A 53 -2.06 7.38 -10.55
CA PHE A 53 -1.71 6.22 -11.38
C PHE A 53 -1.88 6.50 -12.87
N ARG A 54 -2.96 7.18 -13.26
CA ARG A 54 -3.18 7.60 -14.66
C ARG A 54 -2.18 8.67 -15.13
N LEU A 55 -1.68 9.52 -14.24
CA LEU A 55 -0.70 10.55 -14.57
C LEU A 55 0.72 9.97 -14.72
N THR A 56 1.09 9.03 -13.85
CA THR A 56 2.48 8.57 -13.68
C THR A 56 2.73 7.14 -14.18
N GLY A 57 1.68 6.35 -14.38
CA GLY A 57 1.76 4.91 -14.71
C GLY A 57 2.18 4.03 -13.53
N LYS A 58 2.40 4.58 -12.33
CA LYS A 58 2.79 3.85 -11.12
C LYS A 58 1.84 4.17 -9.96
N PHE A 59 1.52 3.17 -9.14
CA PHE A 59 0.46 3.31 -8.13
C PHE A 59 0.80 4.31 -7.01
N ARG A 60 2.10 4.58 -6.77
CA ARG A 60 2.58 5.45 -5.69
C ARG A 60 3.52 6.56 -6.15
N ALA A 61 3.76 6.68 -7.45
CA ALA A 61 4.54 7.79 -7.97
C ALA A 61 3.76 9.10 -7.85
N GLN A 62 4.50 10.18 -7.72
CA GLN A 62 3.98 11.54 -7.71
C GLN A 62 4.73 12.32 -8.78
N SER A 63 4.04 13.24 -9.43
CA SER A 63 4.61 14.16 -10.41
C SER A 63 4.24 15.57 -9.99
N ASP A 64 5.21 16.47 -10.09
CA ASP A 64 5.13 17.90 -9.84
C ASP A 64 5.11 18.73 -11.14
N GLU A 65 5.03 18.05 -12.29
CA GLU A 65 5.00 18.68 -13.60
C GLU A 65 3.77 19.57 -13.76
N ALA A 66 3.98 20.82 -14.22
CA ALA A 66 2.90 21.78 -14.40
C ALA A 66 1.94 21.40 -15.55
N VAL A 67 2.44 20.67 -16.55
CA VAL A 67 1.67 20.24 -17.72
C VAL A 67 1.54 18.72 -17.73
N ALA A 68 0.30 18.23 -17.70
CA ALA A 68 0.04 16.80 -17.72
C ALA A 68 0.44 16.16 -19.08
N PRO A 69 0.83 14.87 -19.09
CA PRO A 69 1.13 14.15 -20.33
C PRO A 69 -0.07 14.14 -21.29
N GLN A 70 0.18 14.21 -22.59
CA GLN A 70 -0.89 14.23 -23.61
C GLN A 70 -1.81 12.99 -23.52
N ALA A 71 -1.28 11.83 -23.14
CA ALA A 71 -2.04 10.59 -22.93
C ALA A 71 -3.08 10.69 -21.79
N PHE A 72 -2.89 11.61 -20.84
CA PHE A 72 -3.84 11.80 -19.75
C PHE A 72 -5.20 12.33 -20.22
N LYS A 73 -5.24 13.03 -21.37
CA LYS A 73 -6.48 13.54 -21.96
C LYS A 73 -7.44 12.43 -22.39
N THR A 74 -6.90 11.28 -22.79
CA THR A 74 -7.69 10.16 -23.35
C THR A 74 -7.79 8.95 -22.42
N ASN A 75 -7.00 8.88 -21.34
CA ASN A 75 -6.99 7.73 -20.44
C ASN A 75 -8.11 7.72 -19.38
N GLY A 76 -9.25 8.37 -19.65
CA GLY A 76 -10.43 8.37 -18.79
C GLY A 76 -11.06 6.98 -18.71
N ILE A 77 -11.24 6.46 -17.49
CA ILE A 77 -11.83 5.13 -17.27
C ILE A 77 -13.16 5.28 -16.55
N TRP A 78 -14.18 4.65 -17.09
CA TRP A 78 -15.46 4.41 -16.43
C TRP A 78 -15.53 2.94 -16.05
N LYS A 79 -15.72 2.65 -14.76
CA LYS A 79 -15.83 1.27 -14.27
C LYS A 79 -17.26 0.79 -14.50
N LEU A 80 -17.41 -0.27 -15.26
CA LEU A 80 -18.67 -0.97 -15.45
C LEU A 80 -18.85 -1.96 -14.30
N GLU A 81 -19.93 -1.79 -13.55
CA GLU A 81 -20.33 -2.76 -12.54
C GLU A 81 -21.20 -3.85 -13.19
N LYS A 82 -21.06 -5.09 -12.72
CA LYS A 82 -21.95 -6.18 -13.14
C LYS A 82 -23.33 -5.93 -12.55
N THR A 83 -24.38 -6.11 -13.34
CA THR A 83 -25.76 -6.12 -12.83
C THR A 83 -25.96 -7.33 -11.91
N SER A 84 -25.81 -7.16 -10.60
CA SER A 84 -26.06 -8.23 -9.62
C SER A 84 -27.48 -8.12 -9.08
N TRP A 85 -28.31 -9.12 -9.36
CA TRP A 85 -29.65 -9.26 -8.77
C TRP A 85 -29.65 -10.17 -7.52
N TRP A 86 -28.54 -10.89 -7.26
CA TRP A 86 -28.24 -11.57 -5.99
C TRP A 86 -26.86 -11.13 -5.48
N LYS A 87 -26.77 -11.01 -4.16
CA LYS A 87 -25.53 -10.72 -3.43
C LYS A 87 -24.84 -12.05 -3.14
N ASP A 88 -23.75 -12.32 -3.83
CA ASP A 88 -22.73 -13.27 -3.37
C ASP A 88 -21.74 -12.54 -2.47
#